data_AF-A0A7Y4WY26-F1
#
_entry.id   AF-A0A7Y4WY26-F1
#
_cell.length_a   1.000
_cell.length_b   1.000
_cell.length_c   1.000
_cell.angle_alpha   90.00
_cell.angle_beta   90.00
_cell.angle_gamma   90.00
#
_symmetry.space_group_name_H-M   'P 1'
#
loop_
_entity.id
_entity.type
_entity.pdbx_description
1 polymer ?
#
loop_
_entity_poly.entity_id
_entity_poly.type
_entity_poly.pdbx_seq_one_letter_code
_entity_poly.pdbx_strand_id
1 'polypeptide(L)'
;MASSLRSLICSLFSSGERKKRVTLYLPVLYSAIIIGSFACKNTPSEGEKIMHDFDSVNKRLHSLNDKLDQSTDALYDSAAKKFGEVFLEQFRTEVTDGKNYMKSLKAEFIVACGGVGNNLPEDSYYDLDLSNQFFIKEKNGENLYYELTGLQKTFSSYNDDPELEEEIAKFTMVPTIANRTSTFAEAYFNKVPPVAAMTILSKFENDINVFEKKVIQQILKPANVTPR
;
A
#
# COMPACT_ATOMS: atom_id res chain seq x y z
N MET A 1 -3.14 32.36 23.42
CA MET A 1 -2.57 32.08 22.07
C MET A 1 -3.24 30.85 21.44
N ALA A 2 -4.57 30.83 21.35
CA ALA A 2 -5.33 29.74 20.72
C ALA A 2 -6.36 30.26 19.69
N SER A 3 -6.35 31.58 19.43
CA SER A 3 -7.28 32.26 18.52
C SER A 3 -6.73 32.43 17.09
N SER A 4 -5.43 32.16 16.86
CA SER A 4 -4.80 32.42 15.56
C SER A 4 -4.93 31.25 14.56
N LEU A 5 -5.06 30.00 15.01
CA LEU A 5 -5.25 28.85 14.10
C LEU A 5 -6.66 28.76 13.50
N ARG A 6 -7.70 29.21 14.22
CA ARG A 6 -9.08 29.23 13.70
C ARG A 6 -9.27 30.22 12.56
N SER A 7 -8.53 31.34 12.57
CA SER A 7 -8.60 32.35 11.51
C SER A 7 -8.02 31.88 10.17
N LEU A 8 -7.00 31.01 10.21
CA LEU A 8 -6.33 30.50 9.01
C LEU A 8 -7.14 29.41 8.28
N ILE A 9 -7.97 28.66 9.01
CA ILE A 9 -8.82 27.63 8.43
C ILE A 9 -10.08 28.26 7.78
N CYS A 10 -10.60 29.35 8.35
CA CYS A 10 -11.77 30.04 7.78
C CYS A 10 -11.47 30.88 6.53
N SER A 11 -10.21 31.26 6.26
CA SER A 11 -9.87 32.01 5.04
C SER A 11 -9.73 31.13 3.79
N LEU A 12 -9.67 29.80 3.93
CA LEU A 12 -9.53 28.88 2.78
C LEU A 12 -10.86 28.47 2.14
N PHE A 13 -12.00 28.89 2.70
CA PHE A 13 -13.32 28.42 2.26
C PHE A 13 -14.33 29.51 1.84
N SER A 14 -13.91 30.77 1.69
CA SER A 14 -14.83 31.83 1.23
C SER A 14 -14.27 32.60 0.04
N SER A 15 -15.05 32.59 -1.05
CA SER A 15 -14.90 33.31 -2.32
C SER A 15 -13.99 32.59 -3.34
N GLY A 16 -14.41 32.20 -4.55
CA GLY A 16 -15.56 32.62 -5.35
C GLY A 16 -15.09 32.92 -6.79
N GLU A 17 -15.38 31.98 -7.71
CA GLU A 17 -15.38 32.09 -9.18
C GLU A 17 -14.05 32.24 -9.99
N ARG A 18 -13.72 31.26 -10.85
CA ARG A 18 -14.11 31.18 -12.28
C ARG A 18 -13.40 30.02 -13.01
N LYS A 19 -14.14 29.37 -13.90
CA LYS A 19 -13.80 28.27 -14.82
C LYS A 19 -12.39 28.36 -15.45
N LYS A 20 -11.63 27.25 -15.38
CA LYS A 20 -10.88 26.63 -16.51
C LYS A 20 -10.63 25.15 -16.18
N ARG A 21 -10.93 24.26 -17.13
CA ARG A 21 -10.75 22.80 -17.00
C ARG A 21 -9.26 22.47 -16.87
N VAL A 22 -8.88 21.86 -15.76
CA VAL A 22 -7.66 21.08 -15.61
C VAL A 22 -8.10 19.72 -15.10
N THR A 23 -7.93 18.68 -15.91
CA THR A 23 -8.15 17.29 -15.52
C THR A 23 -7.03 16.93 -14.54
N LEU A 24 -7.34 17.01 -13.25
CA LEU A 24 -6.43 16.73 -12.14
C LEU A 24 -6.78 15.34 -11.60
N TYR A 25 -6.00 14.33 -11.97
CA TYR A 25 -6.02 13.02 -11.32
C TYR A 25 -5.03 13.02 -10.14
N LEU A 26 -5.41 12.29 -9.08
CA LEU A 26 -4.82 12.15 -7.73
C LEU A 26 -5.14 13.27 -6.72
N PRO A 27 -5.43 12.96 -5.42
CA PRO A 27 -5.23 11.69 -4.68
C PRO A 27 -6.44 11.21 -3.83
N VAL A 28 -6.87 9.95 -3.99
CA VAL A 28 -7.91 9.32 -3.13
C VAL A 28 -7.32 8.65 -1.87
N LEU A 29 -6.00 8.67 -1.67
CA LEU A 29 -5.36 7.95 -0.56
C LEU A 29 -4.93 8.82 0.63
N TYR A 30 -5.11 10.15 0.57
CA TYR A 30 -4.79 11.04 1.70
C TYR A 30 -5.99 11.37 2.61
N SER A 31 -7.22 11.00 2.23
CA SER A 31 -8.42 11.34 3.02
C SER A 31 -8.87 10.25 4.02
N ALA A 32 -8.28 9.05 4.00
CA ALA A 32 -8.65 7.99 4.94
C ALA A 32 -8.12 8.22 6.38
N ILE A 33 -7.34 9.27 6.62
CA ILE A 33 -6.92 9.70 7.97
C ILE A 33 -7.94 10.69 8.59
N ILE A 34 -8.99 11.09 7.87
CA ILE A 34 -10.05 11.97 8.39
C ILE A 34 -11.42 11.29 8.24
N ILE A 35 -11.74 10.34 9.14
CA ILE A 35 -13.13 10.03 9.48
C ILE A 35 -13.24 10.02 11.01
N GLY A 36 -13.22 11.22 11.59
CA GLY A 36 -13.69 11.45 12.94
C GLY A 36 -15.15 11.88 12.91
N SER A 37 -16.01 11.10 13.57
CA SER A 37 -17.30 11.45 14.20
C SER A 37 -18.47 10.61 13.69
N PHE A 38 -18.94 9.65 14.50
CA PHE A 38 -20.36 9.57 14.88
C PHE A 38 -20.56 8.65 16.10
N ALA A 39 -21.29 9.20 17.08
CA ALA A 39 -22.08 8.57 18.14
C ALA A 39 -21.38 7.82 19.32
N CYS A 40 -21.60 8.40 20.51
CA CYS A 40 -21.22 7.90 21.84
C CYS A 40 -22.00 6.65 22.28
N LYS A 41 -21.30 5.68 22.89
CA LYS A 41 -21.50 5.17 24.27
C LYS A 41 -20.46 4.07 24.57
N ASN A 42 -19.85 4.15 25.75
CA ASN A 42 -18.59 3.51 26.18
C ASN A 42 -17.43 3.92 25.28
N THR A 43 -16.75 5.02 25.60
CA THR A 43 -15.63 5.49 24.76
C THR A 43 -14.35 4.78 25.18
N PRO A 44 -13.87 3.77 24.40
CA PRO A 44 -12.46 3.42 24.42
C PRO A 44 -11.63 4.70 24.27
N SER A 45 -10.44 4.71 24.88
CA SER A 45 -9.52 5.83 24.74
C SER A 45 -9.31 6.17 23.25
N GLU A 46 -9.03 7.42 22.92
CA GLU A 46 -8.85 7.82 21.50
C GLU A 46 -7.79 6.94 20.80
N GLY A 47 -6.78 6.47 21.55
CA GLY A 47 -5.79 5.50 21.09
C GLY A 47 -6.37 4.11 20.78
N GLU A 48 -7.23 3.55 21.63
CA GLU A 48 -7.89 2.26 21.39
C GLU A 48 -8.77 2.29 20.13
N LYS A 49 -9.48 3.40 19.88
CA LYS A 49 -10.29 3.57 18.66
C LYS A 49 -9.44 3.56 17.41
N ILE A 50 -8.35 4.33 17.41
CA ILE A 50 -7.43 4.41 16.27
C ILE A 50 -6.82 3.04 15.98
N MET A 51 -6.47 2.24 16.99
CA MET A 51 -5.92 0.90 16.77
C MET A 51 -6.96 -0.09 16.24
N HIS A 52 -8.19 -0.03 16.76
CA HIS A 52 -9.29 -0.83 16.19
C HIS A 52 -9.54 -0.48 14.72
N ASP A 53 -9.40 0.80 14.34
CA ASP A 53 -9.52 1.22 12.94
C ASP A 53 -8.37 0.66 12.08
N PHE A 54 -7.13 0.66 12.58
CA PHE A 54 -6.00 0.02 11.89
C PHE A 54 -6.22 -1.48 11.71
N ASP A 55 -6.61 -2.21 12.75
CA ASP A 55 -6.90 -3.64 12.67
C ASP A 55 -8.05 -3.93 11.68
N SER A 56 -9.10 -3.12 11.71
CA SER A 56 -10.23 -3.21 10.77
C SER A 56 -9.78 -2.99 9.32
N VAL A 57 -8.93 -1.99 9.06
CA VAL A 57 -8.36 -1.75 7.72
C VAL A 57 -7.48 -2.94 7.30
N ASN A 58 -6.64 -3.45 8.19
CA ASN A 58 -5.77 -4.58 7.91
C ASN A 58 -6.57 -5.84 7.53
N LYS A 59 -7.63 -6.17 8.28
CA LYS A 59 -8.54 -7.29 7.97
C LYS A 59 -9.21 -7.13 6.62
N ARG A 60 -9.63 -5.91 6.26
CA ARG A 60 -10.22 -5.63 4.94
C ARG A 60 -9.21 -5.83 3.82
N LEU A 61 -7.97 -5.36 4.00
CA LEU A 61 -6.89 -5.55 3.02
C LEU A 61 -6.58 -7.05 2.81
N HIS A 62 -6.50 -7.84 3.88
CA HIS A 62 -6.33 -9.30 3.74
C HIS A 62 -7.45 -9.94 2.93
N SER A 63 -8.72 -9.61 3.23
CA SER A 63 -9.85 -10.15 2.46
C SER A 63 -9.83 -9.72 0.99
N LEU A 64 -9.32 -8.53 0.68
CA LEU A 64 -9.15 -8.07 -0.71
C LEU A 64 -8.03 -8.83 -1.42
N ASN A 65 -6.92 -9.10 -0.74
CA ASN A 65 -5.80 -9.87 -1.26
C ASN A 65 -6.23 -11.28 -1.67
N ASP A 66 -6.97 -11.98 -0.79
CA ASP A 66 -7.47 -13.32 -1.10
C ASP A 66 -8.39 -13.34 -2.34
N LYS A 67 -9.23 -12.31 -2.50
CA LYS A 67 -10.13 -12.19 -3.66
C LYS A 67 -9.38 -11.82 -4.95
N LEU A 68 -8.37 -10.97 -4.84
CA LEU A 68 -7.55 -10.57 -5.99
C LEU A 68 -6.74 -11.74 -6.51
N ASP A 69 -6.11 -12.51 -5.62
CA ASP A 69 -5.34 -13.72 -5.96
C ASP A 69 -6.20 -14.70 -6.75
N GLN A 70 -7.38 -15.05 -6.22
CA GLN A 70 -8.34 -15.94 -6.90
C GLN A 70 -8.75 -15.41 -8.29
N SER A 71 -8.90 -14.09 -8.44
CA SER A 71 -9.29 -13.50 -9.73
C SER A 71 -8.16 -13.47 -10.75
N THR A 72 -6.90 -13.53 -10.30
CA THR A 72 -5.72 -13.36 -11.16
C THR A 72 -5.30 -14.68 -11.80
N ASP A 73 -5.53 -15.83 -11.15
CA ASP A 73 -5.28 -17.15 -11.73
C ASP A 73 -6.04 -17.36 -13.06
N ALA A 74 -7.31 -16.95 -13.12
CA ALA A 74 -8.11 -17.03 -14.34
C ALA A 74 -7.57 -16.15 -15.50
N LEU A 75 -6.85 -15.07 -15.16
CA LEU A 75 -6.20 -14.21 -16.16
C LEU A 75 -4.94 -14.85 -16.70
N TYR A 76 -4.15 -15.54 -15.86
CA TYR A 76 -3.00 -16.33 -16.33
C TYR A 76 -3.45 -17.45 -17.28
N ASP A 77 -4.52 -18.18 -16.96
CA ASP A 77 -5.08 -19.20 -17.85
C ASP A 77 -5.49 -18.60 -19.21
N SER A 78 -6.07 -17.41 -19.18
CA SER A 78 -6.47 -16.69 -20.39
C SER A 78 -5.26 -16.24 -21.21
N ALA A 79 -4.19 -15.79 -20.55
CA ALA A 79 -2.97 -15.35 -21.19
C ALA A 79 -2.19 -16.54 -21.79
N ALA A 80 -2.10 -17.65 -21.06
CA ALA A 80 -1.50 -18.89 -21.54
C ALA A 80 -2.21 -19.42 -22.79
N LYS A 81 -3.56 -19.36 -22.84
CA LYS A 81 -4.33 -19.73 -24.04
C LYS A 81 -4.07 -18.82 -25.24
N LYS A 82 -3.80 -17.53 -25.02
CA LYS A 82 -3.62 -16.53 -26.09
C LYS A 82 -2.18 -16.46 -26.61
N PHE A 83 -1.19 -16.61 -25.73
CA PHE A 83 0.23 -16.35 -26.03
C PHE A 83 1.15 -17.55 -25.79
N GLY A 84 0.65 -18.63 -25.19
CA GLY A 84 1.44 -19.78 -24.74
C GLY A 84 1.89 -19.67 -23.28
N GLU A 85 2.14 -20.81 -22.64
CA GLU A 85 2.46 -20.90 -21.19
C GLU A 85 3.74 -20.16 -20.81
N VAL A 86 4.76 -20.21 -21.67
CA VAL A 86 6.10 -19.61 -21.40
C VAL A 86 6.07 -18.08 -21.39
N PHE A 87 5.07 -17.45 -22.02
CA PHE A 87 5.05 -16.00 -22.23
C PHE A 87 5.08 -15.18 -20.94
N LEU A 88 4.39 -15.64 -19.88
CA LEU A 88 4.31 -14.96 -18.58
C LEU A 88 5.02 -15.71 -17.45
N GLU A 89 5.77 -16.77 -17.76
CA GLU A 89 6.34 -17.64 -16.72
C GLU A 89 7.30 -16.88 -15.80
N GLN A 90 8.20 -16.07 -16.39
CA GLN A 90 9.12 -15.23 -15.62
C GLN A 90 8.39 -14.18 -14.80
N PHE A 91 7.45 -13.44 -15.40
CA PHE A 91 6.62 -12.46 -14.70
C PHE A 91 5.89 -13.07 -13.50
N ARG A 92 5.22 -14.20 -13.71
CA ARG A 92 4.48 -14.90 -12.65
C ARG A 92 5.41 -15.34 -11.53
N THR A 93 6.60 -15.84 -11.87
CA THR A 93 7.61 -16.28 -10.89
C THR A 93 8.07 -15.11 -10.04
N GLU A 94 8.53 -14.01 -10.65
CA GLU A 94 9.02 -12.83 -9.94
C GLU A 94 7.96 -12.21 -9.03
N VAL A 95 6.71 -12.11 -9.51
CA VAL A 95 5.60 -11.60 -8.69
C VAL A 95 5.25 -12.57 -7.55
N THR A 96 5.26 -13.88 -7.80
CA THR A 96 5.01 -14.90 -6.77
C THR A 96 6.06 -14.86 -5.66
N ASP A 97 7.33 -14.73 -6.04
CA ASP A 97 8.45 -14.62 -5.10
C ASP A 97 8.31 -13.35 -4.24
N GLY A 98 7.95 -12.22 -4.86
CA GLY A 98 7.66 -10.98 -4.14
C GLY A 98 6.49 -11.09 -3.15
N LYS A 99 5.39 -11.76 -3.53
CA LYS A 99 4.27 -12.04 -2.62
C LYS A 99 4.69 -12.93 -1.46
N ASN A 100 5.52 -13.94 -1.72
CA ASN A 100 6.03 -14.85 -0.69
C ASN A 100 6.98 -14.13 0.27
N TYR A 101 7.81 -13.21 -0.22
CA TYR A 101 8.61 -12.32 0.62
C TYR A 101 7.72 -11.49 1.55
N MET A 102 6.66 -10.86 1.04
CA MET A 102 5.72 -10.07 1.87
C MET A 102 5.05 -10.90 2.95
N LYS A 103 4.66 -12.15 2.65
CA LYS A 103 4.09 -13.09 3.63
C LYS A 103 5.11 -13.44 4.71
N SER A 104 6.34 -13.73 4.32
CA SER A 104 7.43 -14.09 5.23
C SER A 104 7.80 -12.92 6.14
N LEU A 105 7.97 -11.73 5.58
CA LEU A 105 8.30 -10.52 6.34
C LEU A 105 7.24 -10.18 7.40
N LYS A 106 5.95 -10.30 7.06
CA LYS A 106 4.84 -10.14 8.03
C LYS A 106 4.93 -11.16 9.16
N ALA A 107 5.17 -12.43 8.82
CA ALA A 107 5.28 -13.50 9.81
C ALA A 107 6.48 -13.29 10.75
N GLU A 108 7.63 -12.92 10.21
CA GLU A 108 8.83 -12.56 10.97
C GLU A 108 8.58 -11.36 11.89
N PHE A 109 7.89 -10.34 11.40
CA PHE A 109 7.56 -9.18 12.22
C PHE A 109 6.61 -9.53 13.37
N ILE A 110 5.62 -10.40 13.15
CA ILE A 110 4.73 -10.91 14.20
C ILE A 110 5.54 -11.62 15.28
N VAL A 111 6.49 -12.49 14.89
CA VAL A 111 7.38 -13.20 15.82
C VAL A 111 8.28 -12.22 16.58
N ALA A 112 8.83 -11.21 15.90
CA ALA A 112 9.64 -10.16 16.54
C ALA A 112 8.85 -9.37 17.59
N CYS A 113 7.54 -9.22 17.40
CA CYS A 113 6.64 -8.60 18.38
C CYS A 113 6.21 -9.55 19.52
N GLY A 114 6.71 -10.79 19.55
CA GLY A 114 6.32 -11.80 20.54
C GLY A 114 4.99 -12.52 20.23
N GLY A 115 4.48 -12.38 18.99
CA GLY A 115 3.26 -13.04 18.52
C GLY A 115 3.44 -14.50 18.15
N VAL A 116 2.31 -15.18 17.93
CA VAL A 116 2.27 -16.59 17.49
C VAL A 116 1.31 -16.72 16.32
N GLY A 117 1.74 -17.44 15.28
CA GLY A 117 0.96 -17.60 14.05
C GLY A 117 0.79 -16.27 13.32
N ASN A 118 -0.45 -15.87 13.10
CA ASN A 118 -0.81 -14.67 12.33
C ASN A 118 -1.28 -13.50 13.20
N ASN A 119 -1.13 -13.58 14.52
CA ASN A 119 -1.69 -12.59 15.45
C ASN A 119 -0.58 -11.85 16.19
N LEU A 120 -0.64 -10.52 16.15
CA LEU A 120 0.12 -9.67 17.06
C LEU A 120 -0.49 -9.77 18.48
N PRO A 121 0.34 -9.81 19.54
CA PRO A 121 -0.16 -9.68 20.92
C PRO A 121 -0.74 -8.27 21.15
N GLU A 122 -1.89 -8.15 21.80
CA GLU A 122 -2.51 -6.84 22.08
C GLU A 122 -1.56 -5.90 22.84
N ASP A 123 -0.78 -6.46 23.76
CA ASP A 123 0.22 -5.80 24.59
C ASP A 123 1.31 -5.11 23.74
N SER A 124 1.58 -5.63 22.53
CA SER A 124 2.60 -5.12 21.62
C SER A 124 2.10 -3.97 20.73
N TYR A 125 0.77 -3.73 20.64
CA TYR A 125 0.18 -2.85 19.63
C TYR A 125 0.69 -1.42 19.69
N TYR A 126 1.15 -0.97 20.86
CA TYR A 126 1.59 0.39 21.13
C TYR A 126 3.11 0.55 21.23
N ASP A 127 3.86 -0.56 21.22
CA ASP A 127 5.31 -0.52 21.40
C ASP A 127 6.02 -0.13 20.10
N LEU A 128 6.27 1.17 19.98
CA LEU A 128 6.93 1.77 18.82
C LEU A 128 8.36 1.26 18.63
N ASP A 129 9.01 0.78 19.69
CA ASP A 129 10.39 0.33 19.64
C ASP A 129 10.51 -1.01 18.91
N LEU A 130 9.46 -1.84 18.93
CA LEU A 130 9.43 -3.11 18.17
C LEU A 130 9.52 -2.87 16.66
N SER A 131 8.71 -1.94 16.11
CA SER A 131 8.77 -1.59 14.69
C SER A 131 10.10 -0.92 14.33
N ASN A 132 10.61 -0.02 15.19
CA ASN A 132 11.91 0.63 14.96
C ASN A 132 13.06 -0.38 14.97
N GLN A 133 13.03 -1.33 15.90
CA GLN A 133 14.02 -2.40 16.01
C GLN A 133 14.03 -3.24 14.73
N PHE A 134 12.86 -3.73 14.33
CA PHE A 134 12.74 -4.64 13.20
C PHE A 134 12.99 -3.96 11.85
N PHE A 135 12.34 -2.83 11.55
CA PHE A 135 12.43 -2.23 10.21
C PHE A 135 13.64 -1.33 10.02
N ILE A 136 14.09 -0.63 11.07
CA ILE A 136 15.16 0.37 10.96
C ILE A 136 16.49 -0.22 11.41
N LYS A 137 16.59 -0.71 12.65
CA LYS A 137 17.88 -1.17 13.19
C LYS A 137 18.34 -2.48 12.56
N GLU A 138 17.42 -3.41 12.31
CA GLU A 138 17.69 -4.68 11.62
C GLU A 138 17.63 -4.57 10.10
N LYS A 139 17.36 -3.37 9.57
CA LYS A 139 17.35 -3.05 8.13
C LYS A 139 16.31 -3.80 7.29
N ASN A 140 15.32 -4.45 7.90
CA ASN A 140 14.27 -5.12 7.15
C ASN A 140 13.45 -4.14 6.28
N GLY A 141 13.39 -2.85 6.64
CA GLY A 141 12.80 -1.80 5.80
C GLY A 141 13.62 -1.48 4.53
N GLU A 142 14.96 -1.57 4.60
CA GLU A 142 15.83 -1.41 3.42
C GLU A 142 15.70 -2.62 2.49
N ASN A 143 15.65 -3.83 3.05
CA ASN A 143 15.43 -5.06 2.30
C ASN A 143 14.05 -5.04 1.62
N LEU A 144 13.01 -4.63 2.34
CA LEU A 144 11.67 -4.43 1.76
C LEU A 144 11.73 -3.46 0.58
N TYR A 145 12.40 -2.32 0.71
CA TYR A 145 12.52 -1.36 -0.39
C TYR A 145 13.19 -1.96 -1.64
N TYR A 146 14.24 -2.77 -1.45
CA TYR A 146 14.90 -3.47 -2.54
C TYR A 146 13.93 -4.40 -3.27
N GLU A 147 13.19 -5.23 -2.52
CA GLU A 147 12.20 -6.16 -3.09
C GLU A 147 11.07 -5.42 -3.84
N LEU A 148 10.52 -4.35 -3.26
CA LEU A 148 9.47 -3.55 -3.92
C LEU A 148 9.99 -2.86 -5.19
N THR A 149 11.27 -2.46 -5.21
CA THR A 149 11.91 -1.88 -6.40
C THR A 149 12.17 -2.92 -7.48
N GLY A 150 12.47 -4.17 -7.09
CA GLY A 150 12.51 -5.31 -8.01
C GLY A 150 11.17 -5.51 -8.69
N LEU A 151 10.10 -5.64 -7.90
CA LEU A 151 8.74 -5.79 -8.40
C LEU A 151 8.27 -4.62 -9.27
N GLN A 152 8.62 -3.38 -8.88
CA GLN A 152 8.34 -2.20 -9.69
C GLN A 152 8.91 -2.35 -11.11
N LYS A 153 10.18 -2.77 -11.22
CA LYS A 153 10.83 -2.98 -12.52
C LYS A 153 10.17 -4.12 -13.30
N THR A 154 9.81 -5.21 -12.63
CA THR A 154 9.05 -6.32 -13.23
C THR A 154 7.76 -5.80 -13.82
N PHE A 155 6.92 -5.08 -13.06
CA PHE A 155 5.65 -4.54 -13.57
C PHE A 155 5.85 -3.58 -14.74
N SER A 156 6.81 -2.65 -14.65
CA SER A 156 7.13 -1.72 -15.74
C SER A 156 7.61 -2.43 -17.01
N SER A 157 8.37 -3.53 -16.89
CA SER A 157 8.90 -4.24 -18.07
C SER A 157 7.85 -5.03 -18.86
N TYR A 158 6.70 -5.33 -18.23
CA TYR A 158 5.58 -6.04 -18.84
C TYR A 158 4.37 -5.12 -19.12
N ASN A 159 4.53 -3.81 -18.95
CA ASN A 159 3.49 -2.81 -19.14
C ASN A 159 3.86 -1.78 -20.21
N ASP A 160 2.87 -1.36 -21.01
CA ASP A 160 2.98 -0.30 -22.01
C ASP A 160 1.94 0.81 -21.80
N ASP A 161 1.07 0.69 -20.79
CA ASP A 161 0.04 1.67 -20.46
C ASP A 161 0.66 2.81 -19.63
N PRO A 162 0.70 4.06 -20.15
CA PRO A 162 1.32 5.18 -19.46
C PRO A 162 0.65 5.53 -18.13
N GLU A 163 -0.67 5.30 -18.01
CA GLU A 163 -1.39 5.57 -16.76
C GLU A 163 -1.00 4.55 -15.70
N LEU A 164 -0.90 3.27 -16.08
CA LEU A 164 -0.44 2.21 -15.19
C LEU A 164 1.02 2.40 -14.80
N GLU A 165 1.87 2.88 -15.72
CA GLU A 165 3.28 3.17 -15.44
C GLU A 165 3.42 4.27 -14.38
N GLU A 166 2.60 5.31 -14.44
CA GLU A 166 2.60 6.38 -13.42
C GLU A 166 2.15 5.84 -12.04
N GLU A 167 1.22 4.90 -12.00
CA GLU A 167 0.81 4.23 -10.76
C GLU A 167 1.94 3.33 -10.21
N ILE A 168 2.57 2.52 -11.06
CA ILE A 168 3.72 1.66 -10.70
C ILE A 168 4.89 2.50 -10.20
N ALA A 169 5.18 3.65 -10.83
CA ALA A 169 6.24 4.57 -10.41
C ALA A 169 6.05 5.06 -8.96
N LYS A 170 4.81 5.22 -8.50
CA LYS A 170 4.47 5.66 -7.14
C LYS A 170 4.63 4.56 -6.09
N PHE A 171 4.71 3.30 -6.49
CA PHE A 171 4.76 2.14 -5.60
C PHE A 171 5.92 2.22 -4.58
N THR A 172 7.08 2.68 -5.03
CA THR A 172 8.30 2.80 -4.22
C THR A 172 8.63 4.25 -3.86
N MET A 173 7.73 5.19 -4.14
CA MET A 173 8.00 6.61 -3.91
C MET A 173 8.01 6.91 -2.40
N VAL A 174 9.12 7.41 -1.91
CA VAL A 174 9.23 7.85 -0.51
C VAL A 174 8.43 9.15 -0.33
N PRO A 175 7.44 9.20 0.59
CA PRO A 175 6.68 10.41 0.81
C PRO A 175 7.57 11.52 1.38
N THR A 176 7.48 12.72 0.80
CA THR A 176 8.20 13.89 1.32
C THR A 176 7.52 14.37 2.60
N ILE A 177 8.11 14.07 3.76
CA ILE A 177 7.61 14.55 5.06
C ILE A 177 8.41 15.79 5.47
N ALA A 178 7.73 16.94 5.55
CA ALA A 178 8.25 18.19 6.13
C ALA A 178 9.62 18.65 5.59
N ASN A 179 9.85 18.54 4.28
CA ASN A 179 11.10 18.94 3.60
C ASN A 179 12.36 18.22 4.11
N ARG A 180 12.22 17.05 4.73
CA ARG A 180 13.35 16.19 5.11
C ARG A 180 13.42 14.99 4.17
N THR A 181 14.60 14.75 3.63
CA THR A 181 14.91 13.49 2.95
C THR A 181 15.02 12.42 4.03
N SER A 182 14.07 11.49 4.06
CA SER A 182 14.10 10.31 4.92
C SER A 182 14.39 9.08 4.07
N THR A 183 15.05 8.08 4.65
CA THR A 183 15.13 6.76 4.01
C THR A 183 13.73 6.15 3.90
N PHE A 184 13.54 5.21 2.97
CA PHE A 184 12.24 4.50 2.85
C PHE A 184 11.80 3.90 4.19
N ALA A 185 12.72 3.24 4.90
CA ALA A 185 12.45 2.63 6.19
C ALA A 185 12.00 3.67 7.23
N GLU A 186 12.65 4.83 7.28
CA GLU A 186 12.26 5.90 8.20
C GLU A 186 10.91 6.52 7.83
N ALA A 187 10.63 6.71 6.55
CA ALA A 187 9.39 7.32 6.08
C ALA A 187 8.16 6.48 6.42
N TYR A 188 8.29 5.15 6.41
CA TYR A 188 7.18 4.22 6.62
C TYR A 188 7.13 3.59 8.01
N PHE A 189 8.26 3.46 8.73
CA PHE A 189 8.32 2.65 9.95
C PHE A 189 8.90 3.38 11.18
N ASN A 190 9.41 4.60 11.04
CA ASN A 190 9.94 5.35 12.18
C ASN A 190 8.84 5.74 13.15
N LYS A 191 8.92 5.23 14.38
CA LYS A 191 7.94 5.43 15.46
C LYS A 191 6.51 5.03 15.08
N VAL A 192 6.39 3.95 14.31
CA VAL A 192 5.10 3.40 13.90
C VAL A 192 4.70 2.25 14.82
N PRO A 193 3.47 2.22 15.38
CA PRO A 193 3.02 1.09 16.19
C PRO A 193 2.92 -0.20 15.35
N PRO A 194 3.15 -1.40 15.94
CA PRO A 194 3.14 -2.66 15.19
C PRO A 194 1.88 -2.93 14.36
N VAL A 195 0.69 -2.60 14.86
CA VAL A 195 -0.56 -2.78 14.11
C VAL A 195 -0.61 -1.87 12.86
N ALA A 196 -0.07 -0.66 12.96
CA ALA A 196 0.02 0.25 11.81
C ALA A 196 1.10 -0.22 10.82
N ALA A 197 2.23 -0.74 11.30
CA ALA A 197 3.26 -1.34 10.44
C ALA A 197 2.71 -2.55 9.67
N MET A 198 1.94 -3.43 10.32
CA MET A 198 1.24 -4.53 9.65
C MET A 198 0.27 -4.03 8.57
N THR A 199 -0.47 -2.95 8.86
CA THR A 199 -1.38 -2.35 7.88
C THR A 199 -0.63 -1.82 6.65
N ILE A 200 0.54 -1.21 6.85
CA ILE A 200 1.42 -0.75 5.76
C ILE A 200 1.89 -1.94 4.91
N LEU A 201 2.35 -3.03 5.53
CA LEU A 201 2.75 -4.24 4.80
C LEU A 201 1.59 -4.84 4.00
N SER A 202 0.39 -4.90 4.58
CA SER A 202 -0.81 -5.39 3.88
C SER A 202 -1.23 -4.49 2.72
N LYS A 203 -0.99 -3.17 2.81
CA LYS A 203 -1.17 -2.25 1.69
C LYS A 203 -0.22 -2.59 0.55
N PHE A 204 1.07 -2.80 0.83
CA PHE A 204 2.04 -3.18 -0.21
C PHE A 204 1.66 -4.51 -0.87
N GLU A 205 1.27 -5.52 -0.11
CA GLU A 205 0.76 -6.79 -0.65
C GLU A 205 -0.45 -6.57 -1.56
N ASN A 206 -1.39 -5.70 -1.16
CA ASN A 206 -2.54 -5.36 -2.00
C ASN A 206 -2.14 -4.65 -3.29
N ASP A 207 -1.20 -3.70 -3.22
CA ASP A 207 -0.71 -3.01 -4.42
C ASP A 207 -0.05 -3.99 -5.40
N ILE A 208 0.74 -4.95 -4.91
CA ILE A 208 1.33 -6.03 -5.73
C ILE A 208 0.23 -6.81 -6.46
N ASN A 209 -0.82 -7.23 -5.74
CA ASN A 209 -1.94 -7.97 -6.31
C ASN A 209 -2.72 -7.15 -7.35
N VAL A 210 -2.92 -5.86 -7.07
CA VAL A 210 -3.60 -4.95 -8.01
C VAL A 210 -2.75 -4.74 -9.27
N PHE A 211 -1.45 -4.49 -9.13
CA PHE A 211 -0.57 -4.27 -10.28
C PHE A 211 -0.44 -5.53 -11.13
N GLU A 212 -0.23 -6.70 -10.52
CA GLU A 212 -0.19 -7.97 -11.23
C GLU A 212 -1.44 -8.14 -12.11
N LYS A 213 -2.62 -7.96 -11.50
CA LYS A 213 -3.89 -8.06 -12.23
C LYS A 213 -3.99 -7.05 -13.37
N LYS A 214 -3.65 -5.78 -13.12
CA LYS A 214 -3.74 -4.71 -14.13
C LYS A 214 -2.79 -4.97 -15.31
N VAL A 215 -1.56 -5.41 -15.04
CA VAL A 215 -0.56 -5.76 -16.07
C VAL A 215 -1.08 -6.92 -16.93
N ILE A 216 -1.55 -8.02 -16.33
CA ILE A 216 -2.08 -9.15 -17.11
C ILE A 216 -3.32 -8.74 -17.91
N GLN A 217 -4.20 -7.93 -17.33
CA GLN A 217 -5.36 -7.40 -18.06
C GLN A 217 -4.94 -6.57 -19.26
N GLN A 218 -3.91 -5.73 -19.12
CA GLN A 218 -3.39 -4.91 -20.20
C GLN A 218 -2.75 -5.75 -21.31
N ILE A 219 -1.97 -6.78 -20.97
CA ILE A 219 -1.44 -7.79 -21.90
C ILE A 219 -2.58 -8.51 -22.65
N LEU A 220 -3.68 -8.81 -21.96
CA LEU A 220 -4.83 -9.48 -22.54
C LEU A 220 -5.70 -8.58 -23.43
N LYS A 221 -5.66 -7.26 -23.24
CA LYS A 221 -6.40 -6.32 -24.10
C LYS A 221 -6.04 -6.62 -25.57
N PRO A 222 -7.03 -6.67 -26.48
CA PRO A 222 -6.71 -6.72 -27.90
C PRO A 222 -5.89 -5.47 -28.23
N ALA A 223 -4.77 -5.63 -28.92
CA ALA A 223 -4.06 -4.50 -29.51
C ALA A 223 -5.10 -3.74 -30.35
N ASN A 224 -5.44 -2.52 -29.94
CA ASN A 224 -6.36 -1.74 -30.74
C ASN A 224 -5.70 -1.51 -32.10
N VAL A 225 -6.37 -2.09 -33.10
CA VAL A 225 -6.24 -1.81 -34.51
C VAL A 225 -6.46 -0.31 -34.70
N THR A 226 -5.38 0.44 -34.88
CA THR A 226 -5.41 1.69 -35.63
C THR A 226 -4.90 1.35 -37.03
N PRO A 227 -5.74 1.39 -38.09
CA PRO A 227 -5.18 1.46 -39.43
C PRO A 227 -4.41 2.79 -39.52
N ARG A 228 -3.18 2.69 -40.04
CA ARG A 228 -2.29 3.81 -40.32
C ARG A 228 -2.98 4.94 -41.08
#